data_AF-A0A444HA68-F1
#
_entry.id   AF-A0A444HA68-F1
#
_cell.length_a   1.000
_cell.length_b   1.000
_cell.length_c   1.000
_cell.angle_alpha   90.00
_cell.angle_beta   90.00
_cell.angle_gamma   90.00
#
_symmetry.space_group_name_H-M   'P 1'
#
loop_
_entity.id
_entity.type
_entity.pdbx_description
1 polymer ?
#
loop_
_entity_poly.entity_id
_entity_poly.type
_entity_poly.pdbx_seq_one_letter_code
_entity_poly.pdbx_strand_id
1 'polypeptide(L)'
;MESIIENTFQTSLLCGVIFLLAAGLMHSFPPKEINYLYGYRTRRSMKSKESWDFAQRYSTIQMAKAALFMSIISFAGYLFPAENVALHLTAGMIITIMGVAYMLVTTERELKKRFTES
;
A
#
# COMPACT_ATOMS: atom_id res chain seq x y z
N MET A 1 -0.67 -25.88 20.85
CA MET A 1 -1.54 -24.96 21.61
C MET A 1 -1.00 -23.53 21.58
N GLU A 2 0.33 -23.33 21.57
CA GLU A 2 0.95 -22.00 21.45
C GLU A 2 0.95 -21.39 20.03
N SER A 3 0.94 -22.22 18.98
CA SER A 3 1.10 -21.73 17.59
C SER A 3 -0.16 -21.13 16.94
N ILE A 4 -1.32 -21.19 17.60
CA ILE A 4 -2.61 -20.74 17.05
C ILE A 4 -3.02 -19.38 17.66
N ILE A 5 -2.41 -19.00 18.79
CA ILE A 5 -2.72 -17.78 19.56
C ILE A 5 -2.02 -16.53 18.96
N GLU A 6 -1.05 -16.67 18.04
CA GLU A 6 -0.24 -15.55 17.52
C GLU A 6 -0.75 -14.83 16.24
N ASN A 7 -1.86 -15.29 15.63
CA ASN A 7 -2.18 -14.99 14.21
C ASN A 7 -3.17 -13.85 13.95
N THR A 8 -3.19 -12.81 14.78
CA THR A 8 -4.41 -11.98 14.88
C THR A 8 -4.29 -10.59 14.24
N PHE A 9 -3.08 -10.07 14.03
CA PHE A 9 -2.81 -8.88 13.19
C PHE A 9 -1.58 -9.05 12.28
N GLN A 10 -1.03 -10.27 12.23
CA GLN A 10 0.16 -10.59 11.45
C GLN A 10 -0.04 -10.31 9.96
N THR A 11 -1.21 -10.60 9.39
CA THR A 11 -1.42 -10.42 7.94
C THR A 11 -1.28 -8.96 7.53
N SER A 12 -2.01 -8.05 8.20
CA SER A 12 -1.93 -6.62 7.89
C SER A 12 -0.61 -5.99 8.32
N LEU A 13 0.00 -6.47 9.41
CA LEU A 13 1.35 -6.06 9.81
C LEU A 13 2.40 -6.49 8.78
N LEU A 14 2.37 -7.75 8.35
CA LEU A 14 3.26 -8.30 7.34
C LEU A 14 3.10 -7.55 6.02
N CYS A 15 1.87 -7.35 5.56
CA CYS A 15 1.60 -6.53 4.38
C CYS A 15 2.11 -5.09 4.55
N GLY A 16 1.92 -4.49 5.73
CA GLY A 16 2.43 -3.17 6.07
C GLY A 16 3.96 -3.09 5.96
N VAL A 17 4.68 -4.04 6.56
CA VAL A 17 6.14 -4.13 6.47
C VAL A 17 6.61 -4.34 5.03
N ILE A 18 5.99 -5.27 4.29
CA ILE A 18 6.31 -5.51 2.87
C ILE A 18 6.10 -4.24 2.05
N PHE A 19 5.00 -3.53 2.25
CA PHE A 19 4.73 -2.28 1.54
C PHE A 19 5.69 -1.17 1.94
N LEU A 20 6.13 -1.12 3.20
CA LEU A 20 7.13 -0.15 3.63
C LEU A 20 8.49 -0.42 2.98
N LEU A 21 8.91 -1.68 2.92
CA LEU A 21 10.12 -2.10 2.20
C LEU A 21 10.02 -1.83 0.70
N ALA A 22 8.88 -2.16 0.08
CA ALA A 22 8.62 -1.88 -1.32
C ALA A 22 8.65 -0.37 -1.60
N ALA A 23 8.06 0.45 -0.74
CA ALA A 23 8.12 1.90 -0.85
C ALA A 23 9.57 2.41 -0.71
N GLY A 24 10.36 1.87 0.22
CA GLY A 24 11.78 2.20 0.34
C GLY A 24 12.60 1.83 -0.91
N LEU A 25 12.35 0.66 -1.48
CA LEU A 25 12.97 0.20 -2.73
C LEU A 25 12.57 1.12 -3.90
N MET A 26 11.28 1.41 -4.06
CA MET A 26 10.77 2.28 -5.12
C MET A 26 11.21 3.74 -4.95
N HIS A 27 11.42 4.19 -3.72
CA HIS A 27 11.97 5.52 -3.44
C HIS A 27 13.45 5.61 -3.83
N SER A 28 14.22 4.56 -3.53
CA SER A 28 15.66 4.52 -3.80
C SER A 28 15.97 4.22 -5.27
N PHE A 29 15.15 3.38 -5.89
CA PHE A 29 15.32 2.91 -7.27
C PHE A 29 14.00 3.07 -8.06
N PRO A 30 13.49 4.30 -8.24
CA PRO A 30 12.27 4.51 -9.01
C PRO A 30 12.48 4.05 -10.47
N PRO A 31 11.46 3.46 -11.12
CA PRO A 31 11.59 3.11 -12.53
C PRO A 31 11.71 4.38 -13.36
N LYS A 32 12.87 4.55 -14.00
CA LYS A 32 13.19 5.75 -14.77
C LYS A 32 12.46 5.82 -16.10
N GLU A 33 12.05 4.69 -16.66
CA GLU A 33 11.33 4.62 -17.93
C GLU A 33 10.04 3.83 -17.75
N ILE A 34 9.08 4.05 -18.67
CA ILE A 34 7.81 3.32 -18.69
C ILE A 34 8.12 1.82 -18.81
N ASN A 35 7.72 1.06 -17.80
CA ASN A 35 8.04 -0.35 -17.68
C ASN A 35 6.77 -1.16 -17.38
N TYR A 36 6.56 -2.27 -18.10
CA TYR A 36 5.38 -3.10 -17.94
C TYR A 36 5.47 -4.11 -16.78
N LEU A 37 6.62 -4.24 -16.11
CA LEU A 37 6.87 -5.19 -15.02
C LEU A 37 7.13 -4.48 -13.67
N TYR A 38 7.63 -3.24 -13.67
CA TYR A 38 8.02 -2.52 -12.47
C TYR A 38 7.40 -1.12 -12.38
N GLY A 39 7.01 -0.71 -11.17
CA GLY A 39 6.39 0.58 -10.89
C GLY A 39 4.86 0.58 -10.85
N TYR A 40 4.30 1.78 -10.66
CA TYR A 40 2.87 2.06 -10.72
C TYR A 40 2.42 2.18 -12.19
N ARG A 41 1.60 1.23 -12.65
CA ARG A 41 1.38 0.92 -14.08
C ARG A 41 -0.08 1.02 -14.50
N THR A 42 -0.75 2.10 -14.13
CA THR A 42 -2.11 2.37 -14.63
C THR A 42 -2.07 3.06 -15.99
N ARG A 43 -3.17 2.97 -16.76
CA ARG A 43 -3.28 3.64 -18.08
C ARG A 43 -2.94 5.13 -18.02
N ARG A 44 -3.33 5.83 -16.96
CA ARG A 44 -3.02 7.26 -16.78
C ARG A 44 -1.55 7.51 -16.47
N SER A 45 -0.94 6.68 -15.62
CA SER A 45 0.48 6.83 -15.28
C SER A 45 1.40 6.59 -16.49
N MET A 46 1.05 5.65 -17.37
CA MET A 46 1.88 5.24 -18.50
C MET A 46 1.68 6.07 -19.78
N LYS A 47 0.90 7.16 -19.70
CA LYS A 47 0.51 7.94 -20.89
C LYS A 47 1.66 8.78 -21.45
N SER A 48 2.43 9.42 -20.57
CA SER A 48 3.61 10.20 -20.93
C SER A 48 4.72 9.96 -19.91
N LYS A 49 5.94 10.36 -20.27
CA LYS A 49 7.09 10.30 -19.35
C LYS A 49 6.86 11.13 -18.10
N GLU A 50 6.22 12.29 -18.25
CA GLU A 50 5.89 13.19 -17.15
C GLU A 50 4.86 12.57 -16.19
N SER A 51 3.79 11.97 -16.72
CA SER A 51 2.78 11.29 -15.90
C SER A 51 3.38 10.08 -15.19
N TRP A 52 4.32 9.39 -15.84
CA TRP A 52 5.03 8.24 -15.30
C TRP A 52 5.87 8.65 -14.08
N ASP A 53 6.75 9.63 -14.26
CA ASP A 53 7.66 10.09 -13.20
C ASP A 53 6.89 10.63 -11.99
N PHE A 54 5.82 11.38 -12.26
CA PHE A 54 4.92 11.83 -11.20
C PHE A 54 4.27 10.65 -10.46
N ALA A 55 3.70 9.69 -11.19
CA ALA A 55 3.03 8.55 -10.60
C ALA A 55 3.98 7.71 -9.72
N GLN A 56 5.21 7.46 -10.18
CA GLN A 56 6.19 6.69 -9.39
C GLN A 56 6.50 7.38 -8.07
N ARG A 57 6.79 8.68 -8.09
CA ARG A 57 7.07 9.44 -6.86
C ARG A 57 5.86 9.51 -5.94
N TYR A 58 4.69 9.84 -6.49
CA TYR A 58 3.49 10.06 -5.69
C TYR A 58 2.97 8.75 -5.07
N SER A 59 2.84 7.69 -5.88
CA SER A 59 2.37 6.39 -5.39
C SER A 59 3.29 5.79 -4.33
N THR A 60 4.62 5.95 -4.47
CA THR A 60 5.60 5.52 -3.47
C THR A 60 5.34 6.18 -2.10
N ILE A 61 5.04 7.48 -2.09
CA ILE A 61 4.71 8.21 -0.86
C ILE A 61 3.37 7.72 -0.28
N GLN A 62 2.35 7.51 -1.11
CA GLN A 62 1.06 6.99 -0.64
C GLN A 62 1.17 5.56 -0.11
N MET A 63 2.03 4.75 -0.72
CA MET A 63 2.36 3.39 -0.26
C MET A 63 3.01 3.41 1.11
N ALA A 64 4.01 4.26 1.33
CA ALA A 64 4.63 4.40 2.64
C ALA A 64 3.62 4.85 3.72
N LYS A 65 2.72 5.79 3.38
CA LYS A 65 1.66 6.25 4.30
C LYS A 65 0.69 5.13 4.65
N ALA A 66 0.20 4.39 3.65
CA ALA A 66 -0.69 3.24 3.87
C ALA A 66 0.00 2.17 4.70
N ALA A 67 1.25 1.84 4.38
CA ALA A 67 2.08 0.86 5.09
C ALA A 67 2.26 1.22 6.58
N LEU A 68 2.61 2.47 6.87
CA LEU A 68 2.78 2.95 8.23
C LEU A 68 1.47 2.91 9.02
N PHE A 69 0.37 3.37 8.41
CA PHE A 69 -0.96 3.33 9.01
C PHE A 69 -1.40 1.90 9.32
N MET A 70 -1.26 0.99 8.36
CA MET A 70 -1.55 -0.44 8.53
C MET A 70 -0.71 -1.05 9.65
N SER A 71 0.58 -0.75 9.71
CA SER A 71 1.50 -1.28 10.72
C SER A 71 1.15 -0.77 12.12
N ILE A 72 0.85 0.53 12.27
CA ILE A 72 0.47 1.13 13.55
C ILE A 72 -0.85 0.54 14.07
N ILE A 73 -1.87 0.44 13.21
CA ILE A 73 -3.17 -0.14 13.61
C ILE A 73 -3.02 -1.61 13.97
N SER A 74 -2.24 -2.35 13.18
CA SER A 74 -1.98 -3.76 13.46
C SER A 74 -1.25 -3.94 14.79
N PHE A 75 -0.28 -3.08 15.07
CA PHE A 75 0.43 -3.07 16.36
C PHE A 75 -0.51 -2.72 17.53
N ALA A 76 -1.35 -1.69 17.38
CA ALA A 76 -2.34 -1.32 18.39
C ALA A 76 -3.36 -2.44 18.64
N GLY A 77 -3.71 -3.20 17.61
CA GLY A 77 -4.59 -4.36 17.70
C GLY A 77 -4.08 -5.47 18.62
N TYR A 78 -2.75 -5.61 18.80
CA TYR A 78 -2.19 -6.54 19.78
C TYR A 78 -2.50 -6.16 21.24
N LEU A 79 -2.78 -4.89 21.51
CA LEU A 79 -3.17 -4.43 22.85
C LEU A 79 -4.62 -4.81 23.19
N PHE A 80 -5.41 -5.21 22.20
CA PHE A 80 -6.82 -5.60 22.34
C PHE A 80 -7.02 -7.05 21.86
N PRO A 81 -6.61 -8.05 22.68
CA PRO A 81 -6.85 -9.44 22.35
C PRO A 81 -8.36 -9.67 22.25
N ALA A 82 -8.82 -10.29 21.16
CA ALA A 82 -10.19 -10.79 21.10
C ALA A 82 -10.17 -12.29 20.88
N GLU A 83 -11.13 -12.96 21.50
CA GLU A 83 -11.25 -14.42 21.50
C GLU A 83 -11.64 -14.98 20.12
N ASN A 84 -12.21 -14.14 19.25
CA ASN A 84 -12.66 -14.54 17.92
C ASN A 84 -11.59 -14.27 16.85
N VAL A 85 -10.86 -15.33 16.48
CA VAL A 85 -9.82 -15.31 15.44
C VAL A 85 -10.38 -14.87 14.07
N ALA A 86 -11.60 -15.30 13.72
CA ALA A 86 -12.20 -14.99 12.42
C ALA A 86 -12.50 -13.50 12.27
N LEU A 87 -12.95 -12.84 13.35
CA LEU A 87 -13.19 -11.40 13.38
C LEU A 87 -11.91 -10.61 13.05
N HIS A 88 -10.80 -10.98 13.68
CA HIS A 88 -9.51 -10.31 13.52
C HIS A 88 -8.87 -10.53 12.15
N LEU A 89 -8.91 -11.76 11.63
CA LEU A 89 -8.46 -12.03 10.26
C LEU A 89 -9.24 -11.19 9.24
N THR A 90 -10.56 -11.11 9.41
CA THR A 90 -11.43 -10.29 8.56
C THR A 90 -11.08 -8.81 8.69
N ALA A 91 -10.84 -8.31 9.90
CA ALA A 91 -10.43 -6.93 10.14
C ALA A 91 -9.08 -6.60 9.46
N GLY A 92 -8.08 -7.48 9.60
CA GLY A 92 -6.77 -7.32 8.95
C GLY A 92 -6.85 -7.31 7.42
N MET A 93 -7.70 -8.15 6.83
CA MET A 93 -7.96 -8.14 5.38
C MET A 93 -8.62 -6.82 4.94
N ILE A 94 -9.63 -6.35 5.67
CA ILE A 94 -10.30 -5.07 5.39
C ILE A 94 -9.29 -3.92 5.44
N ILE A 95 -8.47 -3.85 6.49
CA ILE A 95 -7.43 -2.82 6.64
C ILE A 95 -6.47 -2.84 5.46
N THR A 96 -6.04 -4.03 5.02
CA THR A 96 -5.12 -4.19 3.88
C THR A 96 -5.75 -3.74 2.57
N ILE A 97 -6.98 -4.16 2.29
CA ILE A 97 -7.74 -3.74 1.10
C ILE A 97 -7.92 -2.22 1.09
N MET A 98 -8.26 -1.64 2.23
CA MET A 98 -8.41 -0.18 2.37
C MET A 98 -7.09 0.56 2.15
N GLY A 99 -5.97 0.03 2.62
CA GLY A 99 -4.64 0.61 2.38
C GLY A 99 -4.25 0.61 0.89
N VAL A 100 -4.48 -0.50 0.20
CA VAL A 100 -4.27 -0.60 -1.27
C VAL A 100 -5.20 0.34 -2.01
N ALA A 101 -6.50 0.33 -1.68
CA ALA A 101 -7.49 1.20 -2.30
C ALA A 101 -7.15 2.68 -2.09
N TYR A 102 -6.70 3.06 -0.89
CA TYR A 102 -6.23 4.41 -0.60
C TYR A 102 -5.11 4.84 -1.54
N MET A 103 -4.06 4.02 -1.69
CA MET A 103 -2.93 4.31 -2.59
C MET A 103 -3.40 4.48 -4.04
N LEU A 104 -4.23 3.56 -4.54
CA LEU A 104 -4.74 3.58 -5.91
C LEU A 104 -5.62 4.81 -6.18
N VAL A 105 -6.60 5.05 -5.32
CA VAL A 105 -7.57 6.13 -5.49
C VAL A 105 -6.89 7.49 -5.38
N THR A 106 -6.01 7.69 -4.40
CA THR A 106 -5.31 8.98 -4.23
C THR A 106 -4.37 9.26 -5.40
N THR A 107 -3.63 8.25 -5.88
CA THR A 107 -2.73 8.39 -7.03
C THR A 107 -3.51 8.67 -8.32
N GLU A 108 -4.56 7.89 -8.60
CA GLU A 108 -5.37 8.08 -9.80
C GLU A 108 -6.13 9.40 -9.80
N ARG A 109 -6.59 9.88 -8.63
CA ARG A 109 -7.23 11.18 -8.52
C ARG A 109 -6.26 12.31 -8.82
N GLU A 110 -5.03 12.26 -8.31
CA GLU A 110 -4.02 13.29 -8.60
C GLU A 110 -3.52 13.23 -10.03
N LEU A 111 -3.33 12.03 -10.60
CA LEU A 111 -3.04 11.87 -12.03
C LEU A 111 -4.14 12.48 -12.90
N LYS A 112 -5.41 12.16 -12.58
CA LYS A 112 -6.55 12.71 -13.31
C LYS A 112 -6.58 14.23 -13.23
N LYS A 113 -6.35 14.84 -12.05
CA LYS A 113 -6.37 16.30 -11.89
C LYS A 113 -5.27 17.01 -12.66
N ARG A 114 -4.06 16.42 -12.69
CA ARG A 114 -2.86 17.06 -13.25
C ARG A 114 -2.74 16.87 -14.76
N PHE A 115 -3.23 15.75 -15.30
CA PHE A 115 -2.99 15.35 -16.69
C PHE A 115 -4.30 15.09 -17.47
N THR A 116 -5.38 15.79 -17.11
CA THR A 116 -6.73 15.59 -17.69
C THR A 116 -6.77 15.70 -19.22
N GLU A 117 -5.81 16.39 -19.85
CA GLU A 117 -5.76 16.59 -21.30
C GLU A 117 -4.31 16.53 -21.82
N SER A 118 -3.89 15.35 -22.24
CA SER A 118 -2.67 15.12 -23.04
C SER A 118 -2.94 14.10 -24.14
#